data_AF-A0A3D2FDY0-F1
#
_entry.id   AF-A0A3D2FDY0-F1
#
_cell.length_a   1.000
_cell.length_b   1.000
_cell.length_c   1.000
_cell.angle_alpha   90.00
_cell.angle_beta   90.00
_cell.angle_gamma   90.00
#
_symmetry.space_group_name_H-M   'P 1'
#
loop_
_entity.id
_entity.type
_entity.pdbx_description
1 polymer ?
#
loop_
_entity_poly.entity_id
_entity_poly.type
_entity_poly.pdbx_seq_one_letter_code
_entity_poly.pdbx_strand_id
1 'polypeptide(L)' 'MKPWLLPSGTQSGIPFIIPDHWTPEQALAVVGLLDDLSEMIWNHYQVPLYEQLRVERCTDTTSDSCSTEETNPPF' A
#
# COMPACT_ATOMS: atom_id res chain seq x y z
N MET A 1 -10.28 1.75 -25.16
CA MET A 1 -11.12 1.62 -23.94
C MET A 1 -10.53 2.54 -22.88
N LYS A 2 -11.32 3.40 -22.23
CA LYS A 2 -10.79 4.34 -21.24
C LYS A 2 -10.52 3.54 -19.95
N PRO A 3 -9.29 3.52 -19.41
CA PRO A 3 -9.01 2.80 -18.18
C PRO A 3 -9.85 3.44 -17.06
N TRP A 4 -10.68 2.64 -16.41
CA TRP A 4 -11.45 3.08 -15.26
C TRP A 4 -10.46 3.25 -14.11
N LEU A 5 -10.07 4.49 -13.87
CA LEU A 5 -9.29 4.85 -12.69
C LEU A 5 -10.26 4.81 -11.51
N LEU A 6 -9.93 4.00 -10.50
CA LEU A 6 -10.61 4.07 -9.23
C LEU A 6 -10.33 5.45 -8.59
N PRO A 7 -11.18 5.94 -7.67
CA PRO A 7 -10.92 7.19 -6.94
C PRO A 7 -9.54 7.22 -6.26
N SER A 8 -9.02 6.05 -5.91
CA SER A 8 -7.66 5.81 -5.39
C SER A 8 -6.53 5.98 -6.43
N GLY A 9 -6.83 6.29 -7.69
CA GLY A 9 -5.84 6.45 -8.77
C GLY A 9 -5.26 5.14 -9.31
N THR A 10 -5.63 4.01 -8.72
CA THR A 10 -5.18 2.68 -9.15
C THR A 10 -6.07 2.10 -10.25
N GLN A 11 -5.48 1.26 -11.10
CA GLN A 11 -6.18 0.53 -12.15
C GLN A 11 -6.77 -0.81 -11.65
N SER A 12 -6.43 -1.21 -10.43
CA SER A 12 -6.90 -2.43 -9.76
C SER A 12 -7.24 -2.11 -8.30
N GLY A 13 -8.27 -2.77 -7.77
CA GLY A 13 -8.73 -2.57 -6.40
C GLY A 13 -10.23 -2.77 -6.22
N ILE A 14 -10.71 -2.56 -4.99
CA ILE A 14 -12.12 -2.61 -4.65
C ILE A 14 -12.76 -1.26 -5.01
N PRO A 15 -13.84 -1.22 -5.81
CA PRO A 15 -14.53 0.02 -6.11
C PRO A 15 -15.32 0.50 -4.89
N PHE A 16 -14.83 1.56 -4.25
CA PHE A 16 -15.53 2.25 -3.16
C PHE A 16 -16.57 3.23 -3.73
N ILE A 17 -17.72 2.69 -4.16
CA ILE A 17 -18.87 3.48 -4.58
C ILE A 17 -19.82 3.63 -3.39
N ILE A 18 -20.06 4.87 -2.97
CA ILE A 18 -21.03 5.18 -1.90
C ILE A 18 -22.40 5.38 -2.55
N PRO A 19 -23.43 4.62 -2.17
CA PRO A 19 -24.80 4.84 -2.63
C PRO A 19 -25.41 6.16 -2.12
N ASP A 20 -26.12 6.88 -3.00
CA ASP A 20 -26.74 8.18 -2.69
C ASP A 20 -27.86 8.12 -1.64
N HIS A 21 -28.36 6.92 -1.32
CA HIS A 21 -29.49 6.70 -0.40
C HIS A 21 -29.05 6.36 1.03
N TRP A 22 -27.76 6.48 1.34
CA TRP A 22 -27.28 6.23 2.70
C TRP A 22 -27.80 7.27 3.68
N THR A 23 -28.28 6.78 4.82
CA THR A 23 -28.53 7.66 5.97
C THR A 23 -27.21 7.95 6.70
N PRO A 24 -27.13 9.05 7.48
CA PRO A 24 -25.96 9.35 8.29
C PRO A 24 -25.55 8.19 9.23
N GLU A 25 -26.52 7.47 9.79
CA GLU A 25 -26.28 6.34 10.69
C GLU A 25 -25.65 5.15 9.96
N GLN A 26 -26.09 4.89 8.72
CA GLN A 26 -25.50 3.84 7.88
C GLN A 26 -24.06 4.19 7.51
N ALA A 27 -23.80 5.45 7.13
CA ALA A 27 -22.45 5.92 6.85
C ALA A 27 -21.55 5.76 8.08
N LEU A 28 -22.04 6.11 9.27
CA LEU A 28 -21.29 5.95 10.52
C LEU A 28 -20.99 4.48 10.85
N ALA A 29 -21.94 3.58 10.63
CA ALA A 29 -21.74 2.15 10.84
C ALA A 29 -20.65 1.58 9.91
N VAL A 30 -20.60 2.05 8.66
CA VAL A 30 -19.55 1.65 7.71
C VAL A 30 -18.19 2.23 8.10
N VAL A 31 -18.13 3.47 8.59
CA VAL A 31 -16.88 4.04 9.12
C VAL A 31 -16.32 3.16 10.24
N GLY A 32 -17.15 2.77 11.21
CA GLY A 32 -16.73 1.87 12.29
C GLY A 32 -16.25 0.50 11.78
N LEU A 33 -16.95 -0.07 10.79
CA LEU A 33 -16.51 -1.32 10.15
C LEU A 33 -15.13 -1.18 9.48
N LEU A 34 -14.86 -0.05 8.82
CA LEU A 34 -13.58 0.20 8.17
C LEU A 34 -12.45 0.39 9.19
N ASP A 35 -12.74 1.02 10.33
CA ASP A 35 -11.79 1.14 11.44
C ASP A 35 -11.44 -0.24 12.00
N ASP A 36 -12.45 -1.07 12.34
CA ASP A 36 -12.25 -2.43 12.84
C ASP A 36 -11.46 -3.31 11.85
N LEU A 37 -11.78 -3.22 10.56
CA LEU A 37 -11.07 -3.95 9.51
C LEU A 37 -9.61 -3.48 9.40
N SER A 38 -9.37 -2.18 9.51
CA SER A 38 -8.02 -1.62 9.46
C SER A 38 -7.18 -2.10 10.64
N GLU A 39 -7.76 -2.12 11.84
CA GLU A 39 -7.11 -2.67 13.04
C GLU A 39 -6.78 -4.16 12.86
N MET A 40 -7.71 -4.94 12.32
CA MET A 40 -7.49 -6.36 12.04
C MET A 40 -6.35 -6.56 11.04
N ILE A 41 -6.35 -5.83 9.93
CA ILE A 41 -5.29 -5.90 8.92
C ILE A 41 -3.94 -5.55 9.56
N TRP A 42 -3.88 -4.49 10.35
CA TRP A 42 -2.65 -4.09 11.02
C TRP A 42 -2.17 -5.19 11.97
N ASN A 43 -3.05 -5.72 12.83
CA ASN A 43 -2.68 -6.78 13.76
C ASN A 43 -2.13 -8.04 13.08
N HIS A 44 -2.68 -8.41 11.91
CA HIS A 44 -2.25 -9.62 11.19
C HIS A 44 -1.07 -9.40 10.24
N TYR A 45 -0.97 -8.23 9.62
CA TYR A 45 -0.06 -7.98 8.52
C TYR A 45 0.99 -6.90 8.81
N GLN A 46 1.02 -6.31 10.01
CA GLN A 46 2.00 -5.28 10.35
C GLN A 46 3.44 -5.69 10.03
N VAL A 47 3.86 -6.89 10.45
CA VAL A 47 5.23 -7.38 10.18
C VAL A 47 5.47 -7.65 8.69
N PRO A 48 4.65 -8.45 7.98
CA PRO A 48 4.76 -8.63 6.54
C PRO A 48 4.76 -7.31 5.73
N LEU A 49 3.93 -6.33 6.14
CA LEU A 49 3.85 -5.02 5.48
C LEU A 49 5.14 -4.22 5.65
N TYR A 50 5.74 -4.24 6.85
CA TYR A 50 7.04 -3.59 7.06
C TYR A 50 8.14 -4.25 6.24
N GLU A 51 8.14 -5.57 6.11
CA GLU A 51 9.11 -6.29 5.27
C GLU A 51 8.92 -5.95 3.79
N GLN A 52 7.68 -5.94 3.29
CA GLN A 52 7.39 -5.54 1.92
C GLN A 52 7.82 -4.10 1.63
N LEU A 53 7.49 -3.15 2.52
CA LEU A 53 7.87 -1.74 2.35
C LEU A 53 9.39 -1.54 2.39
N ARG A 54 10.12 -2.34 3.18
CA ARG A 54 11.58 -2.34 3.18
C ARG A 54 12.14 -2.84 1.85
N VAL A 55 11.60 -3.92 1.29
CA VAL A 55 12.04 -4.46 0.00
C VAL A 55 11.81 -3.44 -1.11
N GLU A 56 10.62 -2.83 -1.20
CA GLU A 56 10.30 -1.81 -2.22
C GLU A 56 11.26 -0.60 -2.15
N ARG A 57 11.57 -0.11 -0.95
CA ARG A 57 12.53 1.00 -0.78
C ARG A 57 13.97 0.62 -1.15
N CYS A 58 14.36 -0.64 -0.94
CA CYS A 58 15.67 -1.13 -1.35
C CYS A 58 15.75 -1.31 -2.88
N THR A 59 14.65 -1.70 -3.54
CA THR A 59 14.61 -1.83 -5.00
C THR A 59 14.65 -0.48 -5.72
N ASP A 60 14.07 0.57 -5.14
CA ASP A 60 14.13 1.92 -5.72
C ASP A 60 15.51 2.59 -5.56
N THR A 61 16.28 2.20 -4.55
CA THR A 61 17.63 2.75 -4.31
C THR A 61 18.72 2.01 -5.08
N THR A 62 18.44 0.81 -5.61
CA THR A 62 19.43 -0.04 -6.31
C THR A 62 19.23 0.02 -7.82
N SER A 63 19.21 1.24 -8.39
CA SER A 63 19.34 1.45 -9.84
C SER A 63 20.60 2.23 -10.22
N ASP A 64 21.53 2.48 -9.29
CA ASP A 64 22.89 2.86 -9.66
C ASP A 64 23.89 2.29 -8.64
N SER A 65 24.90 1.60 -9.15
CA SER A 65 26.07 1.07 -8.41
C SER A 65 25.89 -0.30 -7.72
N CYS A 66 25.50 -1.31 -8.49
CA CYS A 66 26.02 -2.67 -8.30
C CYS A 66 26.99 -2.96 -9.45
N SER A 67 28.20 -3.46 -9.12
CA SER A 67 29.40 -3.63 -9.96
C SER A 67 30.20 -2.33 -10.13
N THR A 68 31.43 -2.17 -9.63
CA THR A 68 32.60 -3.06 -9.75
C THR A 68 33.43 -3.04 -8.46
N GLU A 69 33.67 -4.20 -7.85
CA GLU A 69 34.98 -4.89 -7.85
C GLU A 69 36.11 -4.10 -7.16
N GLU A 70 36.42 -4.57 -5.95
CA GLU A 70 37.78 -4.91 -5.53
C GLU A 70 38.90 -3.92 -5.92
N THR A 71 39.17 -2.95 -5.05
CA THR A 71 40.52 -2.39 -4.92
C THR A 71 40.75 -2.09 -3.44
N ASN A 72 41.33 -3.07 -2.76
CA ASN A 72 42.04 -2.89 -1.50
C ASN A 72 43.38 -2.20 -1.84
N PRO A 73 43.63 -0.93 -1.47
CA PRO A 73 44.96 -0.36 -1.66
C PRO A 73 45.89 -0.89 -0.55
N PRO A 74 47.13 -1.30 -0.88
CA PRO A 74 48.10 -1.65 0.13
C PRO A 74 48.77 -0.39 0.70
N PHE A 75 49.11 -0.50 2.00
CA PHE A 75 49.88 0.40 2.89
C PHE A 75 49.10 1.49 3.64
#